data_AF-A0A4D9F353-F1
#
_entry.id   AF-A0A4D9F353-F1
#
_cell.length_a   1.000
_cell.length_b   1.000
_cell.length_c   1.000
_cell.angle_alpha   90.00
_cell.angle_beta   90.00
_cell.angle_gamma   90.00
#
_symmetry.space_group_name_H-M   'P 1'
#
loop_
_entity.id
_entity.type
_entity.pdbx_description
1 polymer ?
#
loop_
_entity_poly.entity_id
_entity_poly.type
_entity_poly.pdbx_seq_one_letter_code
_entity_poly.pdbx_strand_id
1 'polypeptide(L)'
;MEIVRILCEHNCDVNLPDSFDDTPLHYAITADLKSIIEILTEVPNSDFTVQNRQGFNLLHHAALKGNKLAIKKILARARQLVDAKKEDGFTALHLAALNNHMEVAEILIREGRCDVNLRNSRNQTPLHLAVTQGHMDLVQLLVREGSDVNAEDEDGDTAMHIVLERQQLMSIMAEEQEMGEGPSLFSKLKASGFLGNVELNVGAAIACFLAQEGADINYANHRGKSPLDLIADGRIVQIIKNFSQKFRDEQISSDSSVVTCSLRRVHTTPNTMTNLSVASMAAPSECLVCSELALLIHFIPCQHSIVCEECSRRMKKCIKCQVTITKKLKQDSTEVECSPSTEPMDQRKLMEELQSRYRQMEERITCPICIDNQIKLVFQCGHGSCLECSEALTVCPICRQAIRDRIQIFV
;
A
#
# COMPACT_ATOMS: atom_id res chain seq x y z
N MET A 1 -7.87 24.38 -27.25
CA MET A 1 -8.65 24.25 -26.00
C MET A 1 -10.10 24.62 -26.26
N GLU A 2 -10.38 25.84 -26.71
CA GLU A 2 -11.76 26.28 -27.00
C GLU A 2 -12.49 25.39 -28.02
N ILE A 3 -11.80 24.98 -29.08
CA ILE A 3 -12.34 24.03 -30.07
C ILE A 3 -12.76 22.71 -29.40
N VAL A 4 -11.93 22.16 -28.51
CA VAL A 4 -12.22 20.90 -27.82
C VAL A 4 -13.44 21.06 -26.91
N ARG A 5 -13.55 22.17 -26.19
CA ARG A 5 -14.72 22.49 -25.36
C ARG A 5 -16.01 22.53 -26.18
N ILE A 6 -16.01 23.28 -27.27
CA ILE A 6 -17.16 23.40 -28.17
C ILE A 6 -17.56 22.03 -28.74
N LEU A 7 -16.58 21.22 -29.16
CA LEU A 7 -16.85 19.86 -29.64
C LEU A 7 -17.48 18.97 -28.56
N CYS A 8 -17.01 19.05 -27.31
CA CYS A 8 -17.59 18.29 -26.20
C CYS A 8 -19.01 18.76 -25.86
N GLU A 9 -19.28 20.07 -25.93
CA GLU A 9 -20.63 20.64 -25.76
C GLU A 9 -21.62 20.17 -26.84
N HIS A 10 -21.13 19.81 -28.02
CA HIS A 10 -21.92 19.27 -29.13
C HIS A 10 -21.90 17.72 -29.18
N ASN A 11 -21.68 17.06 -28.04
CA ASN A 11 -21.71 15.59 -27.90
C ASN A 11 -20.74 14.85 -28.85
N CYS A 12 -19.59 15.45 -29.15
CA CYS A 12 -18.52 14.73 -29.85
C CYS A 12 -18.12 13.47 -29.07
N ASP A 13 -17.93 12.36 -29.77
CA ASP A 13 -17.44 11.13 -29.16
C ASP A 13 -15.94 11.23 -28.87
N VAL A 14 -15.61 11.40 -27.58
CA VAL A 14 -14.25 11.56 -27.07
C VAL A 14 -13.47 10.25 -26.99
N ASN A 15 -14.12 9.11 -27.26
CA ASN A 15 -13.52 7.78 -27.16
C ASN A 15 -13.16 7.18 -28.51
N LEU A 16 -13.38 7.91 -29.62
CA LEU A 16 -13.10 7.39 -30.96
C LEU A 16 -11.61 7.02 -31.10
N PRO A 17 -11.31 5.73 -31.35
CA PRO A 17 -9.94 5.30 -31.58
C PRO A 17 -9.45 5.69 -32.98
N ASP A 18 -8.15 5.92 -33.09
CA ASP A 18 -7.45 6.00 -34.38
C ASP A 18 -7.03 4.59 -34.87
N SER A 19 -6.14 4.51 -35.87
CA SER A 19 -5.63 3.23 -36.40
C SER A 19 -4.75 2.42 -35.43
N PHE A 20 -4.31 3.04 -34.32
CA PHE A 20 -3.52 2.43 -33.27
C PHE A 20 -4.35 2.18 -32.00
N ASP A 21 -5.67 2.35 -32.09
CA ASP A 21 -6.60 2.31 -30.97
C ASP A 21 -6.32 3.39 -29.91
N ASP A 22 -5.58 4.46 -30.28
CA ASP A 22 -5.34 5.61 -29.42
C ASP A 22 -6.52 6.60 -29.54
N THR A 23 -7.13 6.90 -28.39
CA THR A 23 -8.20 7.91 -28.28
C THR A 23 -7.63 9.33 -28.17
N PRO A 24 -8.43 10.39 -28.37
CA PRO A 24 -8.02 11.78 -28.12
C PRO A 24 -7.33 12.01 -26.77
N LEU A 25 -7.73 11.27 -25.73
CA LEU A 25 -7.11 11.36 -24.42
C LEU A 25 -5.69 10.75 -24.39
N HIS A 26 -5.41 9.69 -25.14
CA HIS A 26 -4.04 9.16 -25.29
C HIS A 26 -3.10 10.20 -25.88
N TYR A 27 -3.55 10.93 -26.91
CA TYR A 27 -2.77 12.02 -27.51
C TYR A 27 -2.57 13.18 -26.54
N ALA A 28 -3.63 13.59 -25.81
CA ALA A 28 -3.53 14.66 -24.83
C ALA A 28 -2.52 14.33 -23.72
N ILE A 29 -2.49 13.07 -23.25
CA ILE A 29 -1.52 12.57 -22.27
C ILE A 29 -0.10 12.58 -22.84
N THR A 30 0.08 12.09 -24.07
CA THR A 30 1.38 12.00 -24.75
C THR A 30 2.02 13.36 -24.95
N ALA A 31 1.22 14.37 -25.32
CA ALA A 31 1.66 15.73 -25.56
C ALA A 31 1.65 16.62 -24.31
N ASP A 32 1.33 16.07 -23.12
CA ASP A 32 1.14 16.78 -21.85
C ASP A 32 0.25 18.04 -21.95
N LEU A 33 -0.84 17.93 -22.70
CA LEU A 33 -1.79 19.03 -22.91
C LEU A 33 -2.77 19.14 -21.73
N LYS A 34 -2.28 19.67 -20.61
CA LYS A 34 -2.97 19.71 -19.30
C LYS A 34 -4.44 20.14 -19.38
N SER A 35 -4.72 21.25 -20.04
CA SER A 35 -6.09 21.76 -20.14
C SER A 35 -7.01 20.89 -21.01
N ILE A 36 -6.45 20.18 -22.01
CA ILE A 36 -7.23 19.22 -22.79
C ILE A 36 -7.50 17.97 -21.95
N ILE A 37 -6.52 17.51 -21.17
CA ILE A 37 -6.71 16.41 -20.21
C ILE A 37 -7.82 16.77 -19.21
N GLU A 38 -7.82 17.99 -18.67
CA GLU A 38 -8.88 18.46 -17.77
C GLU A 38 -10.26 18.40 -18.42
N ILE A 39 -10.41 18.97 -19.62
CA ILE A 39 -11.67 18.96 -20.36
C ILE A 39 -12.12 17.52 -20.64
N LEU A 40 -11.25 16.69 -21.24
CA LEU A 40 -11.58 15.33 -21.65
C LEU A 40 -11.87 14.40 -20.47
N THR A 41 -11.25 14.62 -19.30
CA THR A 41 -11.50 13.81 -18.10
C THR A 41 -12.79 14.20 -17.38
N GLU A 42 -13.30 15.42 -17.61
CA GLU A 42 -14.54 15.94 -17.04
C GLU A 42 -15.79 15.58 -17.87
N VAL A 43 -15.64 15.18 -19.14
CA VAL A 43 -16.78 14.78 -19.97
C VAL A 43 -17.43 13.50 -19.40
N PRO A 44 -18.76 13.46 -19.19
CA PRO A 44 -19.43 12.32 -18.54
C PRO A 44 -19.22 10.97 -19.24
N ASN A 45 -19.19 10.96 -20.57
CA ASN A 45 -19.11 9.76 -21.41
C ASN A 45 -17.67 9.27 -21.69
N SER A 46 -16.66 9.87 -21.06
CA SER A 46 -15.27 9.41 -21.23
C SER A 46 -15.07 8.00 -20.68
N ASP A 47 -14.65 7.09 -21.55
CA ASP A 47 -14.33 5.72 -21.20
C ASP A 47 -12.83 5.62 -20.86
N PHE A 48 -12.54 5.32 -19.60
CA PHE A 48 -11.18 5.14 -19.11
C PHE A 48 -10.62 3.73 -19.32
N THR A 49 -11.48 2.78 -19.68
CA THR A 49 -11.13 1.35 -19.81
C THR A 49 -10.58 1.00 -21.19
N VAL A 50 -10.65 1.93 -22.14
CA VAL A 50 -10.06 1.79 -23.48
C VAL A 50 -8.60 1.38 -23.41
N GLN A 51 -8.22 0.50 -24.33
CA GLN A 51 -6.85 0.05 -24.50
C GLN A 51 -6.41 0.34 -25.93
N ASN A 52 -5.18 0.77 -26.10
CA ASN A 52 -4.60 0.90 -27.43
C ASN A 52 -4.12 -0.47 -27.95
N ARG A 53 -3.62 -0.50 -29.19
CA ARG A 53 -3.18 -1.73 -29.86
C ARG A 53 -2.03 -2.46 -29.16
N GLN A 54 -1.30 -1.77 -28.27
CA GLN A 54 -0.23 -2.34 -27.46
C GLN A 54 -0.74 -2.90 -26.11
N GLY A 55 -2.06 -2.89 -25.89
CA GLY A 55 -2.71 -3.32 -24.65
C GLY A 55 -2.58 -2.31 -23.51
N PHE A 56 -2.15 -1.07 -23.77
CA PHE A 56 -2.05 -0.05 -22.74
C PHE A 56 -3.42 0.59 -22.54
N ASN A 57 -3.93 0.52 -21.31
CA ASN A 57 -5.02 1.42 -20.92
C ASN A 57 -4.49 2.84 -20.66
N LEU A 58 -5.41 3.80 -20.51
CA LEU A 58 -5.06 5.20 -20.27
C LEU A 58 -4.18 5.42 -19.03
N LEU A 59 -4.36 4.63 -17.96
CA LEU A 59 -3.54 4.73 -16.76
C LEU A 59 -2.12 4.21 -16.99
N HIS A 60 -1.97 3.10 -17.73
CA HIS A 60 -0.66 2.60 -18.16
C HIS A 60 0.06 3.64 -19.03
N HIS A 61 -0.66 4.23 -19.99
CA HIS A 61 -0.09 5.24 -20.88
C HIS A 61 0.34 6.50 -20.13
N ALA A 62 -0.51 7.00 -19.22
CA ALA A 62 -0.16 8.11 -18.35
C ALA A 62 1.05 7.81 -17.46
N ALA A 63 1.16 6.59 -16.94
CA ALA A 63 2.29 6.16 -16.12
C ALA A 63 3.57 6.03 -16.94
N LEU A 64 3.50 5.49 -18.16
CA LEU A 64 4.63 5.42 -19.10
C LEU A 64 5.17 6.82 -19.44
N LYS A 65 4.28 7.80 -19.64
CA LYS A 65 4.63 9.19 -19.99
C LYS A 65 4.95 10.09 -18.79
N GLY A 66 4.76 9.62 -17.56
CA GLY A 66 4.99 10.44 -16.36
C GLY A 66 3.94 11.51 -16.11
N ASN A 67 2.74 11.40 -16.71
CA ASN A 67 1.73 12.46 -16.64
C ASN A 67 0.93 12.39 -15.33
N LYS A 68 1.40 13.09 -14.30
CA LYS A 68 0.76 13.11 -12.98
C LYS A 68 -0.67 13.63 -12.96
N LEU A 69 -1.00 14.62 -13.80
CA LEU A 69 -2.34 15.19 -13.85
C LEU A 69 -3.33 14.15 -14.38
N ALA A 70 -2.96 13.47 -15.47
CA ALA A 70 -3.75 12.39 -16.03
C ALA A 70 -3.95 11.27 -15.02
N ILE A 71 -2.90 10.83 -14.32
CA ILE A 71 -3.01 9.81 -13.25
C ILE A 71 -4.05 10.21 -12.20
N LYS A 72 -3.97 11.43 -11.64
CA LYS A 72 -4.93 11.89 -10.63
C LYS A 72 -6.35 11.93 -11.15
N LYS A 73 -6.56 12.49 -12.35
CA LYS A 73 -7.89 12.61 -12.96
C LYS A 73 -8.48 11.24 -13.30
N ILE A 74 -7.69 10.32 -13.85
CA ILE A 74 -8.12 8.96 -14.17
C ILE A 74 -8.43 8.19 -12.89
N LEU A 75 -7.57 8.22 -11.86
CA LEU A 75 -7.82 7.53 -10.58
C LEU A 75 -9.08 8.02 -9.87
N ALA A 76 -9.41 9.31 -9.99
CA ALA A 76 -10.63 9.88 -9.41
C ALA A 76 -11.92 9.30 -10.00
N ARG A 77 -11.91 8.85 -11.26
CA ARG A 77 -13.09 8.30 -11.95
C ARG A 77 -13.02 6.79 -12.21
N ALA A 78 -11.82 6.23 -12.28
CA ALA A 78 -11.56 4.87 -12.70
C ALA A 78 -10.48 4.20 -11.83
N ARG A 79 -10.63 4.29 -10.50
CA ARG A 79 -9.72 3.69 -9.52
C ARG A 79 -9.45 2.20 -9.76
N GLN A 80 -10.43 1.45 -10.28
CA GLN A 80 -10.31 0.02 -10.58
C GLN A 80 -9.17 -0.32 -11.56
N LEU A 81 -8.67 0.65 -12.31
CA LEU A 81 -7.56 0.47 -13.26
C LEU A 81 -6.19 0.44 -12.59
N VAL A 82 -6.07 0.82 -11.31
CA VAL A 82 -4.77 1.03 -10.65
C VAL A 82 -3.86 -0.20 -10.67
N ASP A 83 -4.44 -1.38 -10.47
CA ASP A 83 -3.74 -2.68 -10.47
C ASP A 83 -4.03 -3.50 -11.74
N ALA A 84 -4.68 -2.88 -12.74
CA ALA A 84 -4.91 -3.55 -14.01
C ALA A 84 -3.57 -3.90 -14.65
N LYS A 85 -3.49 -5.10 -15.24
CA LYS A 85 -2.31 -5.58 -15.95
C LYS A 85 -2.56 -5.51 -17.46
N LYS A 86 -1.59 -5.01 -18.22
CA LYS A 86 -1.55 -5.22 -19.67
C LYS A 86 -1.13 -6.65 -20.00
N GLU A 87 -1.11 -7.01 -21.28
CA GLU A 87 -0.82 -8.38 -21.76
C GLU A 87 0.46 -8.99 -21.15
N ASP A 88 1.55 -8.24 -21.06
CA ASP A 88 2.82 -8.69 -20.47
C ASP A 88 2.83 -8.72 -18.92
N GLY A 89 1.69 -8.49 -18.28
CA GLY A 89 1.54 -8.46 -16.82
C GLY A 89 1.96 -7.15 -16.14
N PHE A 90 2.44 -6.16 -16.89
CA PHE A 90 2.83 -4.85 -16.34
C PHE A 90 1.61 -4.08 -15.84
N THR A 91 1.74 -3.45 -14.67
CA THR A 91 0.79 -2.45 -14.14
C THR A 91 1.30 -1.04 -14.37
N ALA A 92 0.48 -0.03 -14.08
CA ALA A 92 0.90 1.38 -14.10
C ALA A 92 2.14 1.62 -13.20
N LEU A 93 2.20 1.01 -12.01
CA LEU A 93 3.34 1.16 -11.11
C LEU A 93 4.63 0.53 -11.69
N HIS A 94 4.53 -0.59 -12.41
CA HIS A 94 5.70 -1.16 -13.11
C HIS A 94 6.27 -0.19 -14.15
N LEU A 95 5.40 0.47 -14.93
CA LEU A 95 5.82 1.42 -15.97
C LEU A 95 6.43 2.69 -15.37
N ALA A 96 5.82 3.22 -14.30
CA ALA A 96 6.38 4.33 -13.55
C ALA A 96 7.75 3.96 -12.95
N ALA A 97 7.87 2.73 -12.43
CA ALA A 97 9.11 2.24 -11.85
C ALA A 97 10.23 2.06 -12.88
N LEU A 98 9.91 1.58 -14.08
CA LEU A 98 10.85 1.41 -15.16
C LEU A 98 11.42 2.75 -15.68
N ASN A 99 10.60 3.81 -15.68
CA ASN A 99 10.94 5.10 -16.29
C ASN A 99 11.29 6.22 -15.28
N ASN A 100 11.50 5.88 -14.01
CA ASN A 100 11.81 6.83 -12.93
C ASN A 100 10.76 7.93 -12.71
N HIS A 101 9.48 7.66 -12.93
CA HIS A 101 8.41 8.63 -12.72
C HIS A 101 7.99 8.69 -11.25
N MET A 102 8.87 9.25 -10.41
CA MET A 102 8.74 9.33 -8.95
C MET A 102 7.38 9.86 -8.47
N GLU A 103 6.98 11.02 -8.98
CA GLU A 103 5.70 11.66 -8.58
C GLU A 103 4.50 10.78 -8.96
N VAL A 104 4.56 10.10 -10.10
CA VAL A 104 3.50 9.17 -10.52
C VAL A 104 3.45 7.95 -9.61
N ALA A 105 4.60 7.36 -9.28
CA ALA A 105 4.67 6.24 -8.35
C ALA A 105 4.09 6.60 -6.98
N GLU A 106 4.43 7.79 -6.45
CA GLU A 106 3.89 8.29 -5.18
C GLU A 106 2.36 8.45 -5.21
N ILE A 107 1.81 9.00 -6.30
CA ILE A 107 0.35 9.13 -6.48
C ILE A 107 -0.32 7.75 -6.58
N LEU A 108 0.22 6.84 -7.37
CA LEU A 108 -0.32 5.48 -7.52
C LEU A 108 -0.36 4.73 -6.19
N ILE A 109 0.70 4.85 -5.37
CA ILE A 109 0.78 4.20 -4.07
C ILE A 109 -0.15 4.86 -3.06
N ARG A 110 -0.07 6.18 -2.88
CA ARG A 110 -0.76 6.84 -1.76
C ARG A 110 -2.22 7.18 -2.06
N GLU A 111 -2.51 7.68 -3.26
CA GLU A 111 -3.87 8.02 -3.69
C GLU A 111 -4.55 6.80 -4.33
N GLY A 112 -3.83 6.12 -5.22
CA GLY A 112 -4.29 4.92 -5.92
C GLY A 112 -4.36 3.67 -5.04
N ARG A 113 -3.67 3.63 -3.88
CA ARG A 113 -3.59 2.45 -2.99
C ARG A 113 -3.32 1.16 -3.76
N CYS A 114 -2.38 1.24 -4.72
CA CYS A 114 -2.00 0.09 -5.54
C CYS A 114 -1.21 -0.94 -4.72
N ASP A 115 -1.24 -2.19 -5.16
CA ASP A 115 -0.38 -3.23 -4.60
C ASP A 115 1.05 -3.11 -5.17
N VAL A 116 2.00 -2.76 -4.30
CA VAL A 116 3.42 -2.56 -4.64
C VAL A 116 4.16 -3.86 -4.97
N ASN A 117 3.58 -5.02 -4.65
CA ASN A 117 4.21 -6.34 -4.81
C ASN A 117 3.66 -7.14 -5.98
N LEU A 118 2.82 -6.54 -6.82
CA LEU A 118 2.32 -7.20 -8.02
C LEU A 118 3.47 -7.60 -8.94
N ARG A 119 3.35 -8.78 -9.54
CA ARG A 119 4.35 -9.36 -10.44
C ARG A 119 3.89 -9.31 -11.90
N ASN A 120 4.79 -8.96 -12.81
CA ASN A 120 4.56 -9.06 -14.25
C ASN A 120 4.70 -10.52 -14.75
N SER A 121 4.64 -10.74 -16.06
CA SER A 121 4.77 -12.09 -16.66
C SER A 121 6.10 -12.79 -16.39
N ARG A 122 7.17 -12.04 -16.08
CA ARG A 122 8.49 -12.54 -15.70
C ARG A 122 8.68 -12.62 -14.18
N ASN A 123 7.58 -12.63 -13.43
CA ASN A 123 7.54 -12.54 -11.97
C ASN A 123 8.22 -11.30 -11.36
N GLN A 124 8.59 -10.30 -12.15
CA GLN A 124 9.27 -9.10 -11.65
C GLN A 124 8.26 -8.16 -10.98
N THR A 125 8.63 -7.61 -9.83
CA THR A 125 7.89 -6.54 -9.13
C THR A 125 8.36 -5.15 -9.60
N PRO A 126 7.63 -4.06 -9.29
CA PRO A 126 8.11 -2.70 -9.53
C PRO A 126 9.50 -2.43 -8.90
N LEU A 127 9.80 -3.03 -7.74
CA LEU A 127 11.11 -2.93 -7.10
C LEU A 127 12.22 -3.51 -7.99
N HIS A 128 12.01 -4.68 -8.60
CA HIS A 128 12.97 -5.28 -9.52
C HIS A 128 13.28 -4.32 -10.68
N LEU A 129 12.27 -3.69 -11.27
CA LEU A 129 12.45 -2.75 -12.38
C LEU A 129 13.18 -1.48 -11.96
N ALA A 130 12.84 -0.90 -10.81
CA ALA A 130 13.53 0.28 -10.27
C ALA A 130 15.01 0.00 -9.98
N VAL A 131 15.31 -1.17 -9.39
CA VAL A 131 16.67 -1.63 -9.11
C VAL A 131 17.44 -1.91 -10.40
N THR A 132 16.79 -2.57 -11.36
CA THR A 132 17.36 -2.87 -12.69
C THR A 132 17.87 -1.61 -13.38
N GLN A 133 17.16 -0.50 -13.24
CA GLN A 133 17.49 0.79 -13.84
C GLN A 133 18.34 1.71 -12.95
N GLY A 134 18.59 1.32 -11.69
CA GLY A 134 19.39 2.12 -10.75
C GLY A 134 18.67 3.33 -10.15
N HIS A 135 17.33 3.35 -10.13
CA HIS A 135 16.53 4.48 -9.65
C HIS A 135 16.47 4.51 -8.11
N MET A 136 17.57 4.94 -7.48
CA MET A 136 17.77 4.91 -6.02
C MET A 136 16.60 5.47 -5.20
N ASP A 137 16.16 6.70 -5.51
CA ASP A 137 15.12 7.36 -4.71
C ASP A 137 13.77 6.62 -4.83
N LEU A 138 13.52 6.00 -5.99
CA LEU A 138 12.33 5.20 -6.25
C LEU A 138 12.38 3.85 -5.52
N VAL A 139 13.56 3.21 -5.50
CA VAL A 139 13.81 2.00 -4.71
C VAL A 139 13.50 2.29 -3.24
N GLN A 140 13.97 3.42 -2.71
CA GLN A 140 13.69 3.81 -1.34
C GLN A 140 12.19 4.03 -1.10
N LEU A 141 11.49 4.72 -2.01
CA LEU A 141 10.05 4.91 -1.91
C LEU A 141 9.33 3.56 -1.87
N LEU A 142 9.62 2.67 -2.82
CA LEU A 142 8.98 1.36 -2.93
C LEU A 142 9.20 0.49 -1.68
N VAL A 143 10.42 0.43 -1.16
CA VAL A 143 10.72 -0.34 0.07
C VAL A 143 10.03 0.27 1.29
N ARG A 144 10.04 1.61 1.43
CA ARG A 144 9.33 2.30 2.52
C ARG A 144 7.83 2.02 2.50
N GLU A 145 7.24 1.93 1.32
CA GLU A 145 5.81 1.69 1.12
C GLU A 145 5.45 0.19 1.12
N GLY A 146 6.38 -0.69 1.53
CA GLY A 146 6.08 -2.10 1.82
C GLY A 146 6.40 -3.08 0.70
N SER A 147 7.30 -2.73 -0.23
CA SER A 147 7.81 -3.71 -1.19
C SER A 147 8.58 -4.82 -0.51
N ASP A 148 8.34 -6.06 -0.94
CA ASP A 148 9.08 -7.24 -0.52
C ASP A 148 10.47 -7.22 -1.18
N VAL A 149 11.50 -6.91 -0.37
CA VAL A 149 12.90 -6.87 -0.80
C VAL A 149 13.45 -8.23 -1.19
N ASN A 150 12.80 -9.32 -0.77
CA ASN A 150 13.19 -10.70 -1.04
C ASN A 150 12.26 -11.38 -2.06
N ALA A 151 11.39 -10.62 -2.73
CA ALA A 151 10.61 -11.17 -3.84
C ALA A 151 11.55 -11.69 -4.94
N GLU A 152 11.15 -12.79 -5.56
CA GLU A 152 11.89 -13.50 -6.60
C GLU A 152 11.21 -13.34 -7.96
N ASP A 153 12.02 -13.12 -9.00
CA ASP A 153 11.58 -13.14 -10.39
C ASP A 153 11.55 -14.57 -10.99
N GLU A 154 11.42 -14.69 -12.31
CA GLU A 154 11.32 -15.99 -13.00
C GLU A 154 12.59 -16.86 -12.90
N ASP A 155 13.75 -16.22 -12.73
CA ASP A 155 15.05 -16.87 -12.57
C ASP A 155 15.42 -17.11 -11.10
N GLY A 156 14.50 -16.78 -10.17
CA GLY A 156 14.74 -16.83 -8.74
C GLY A 156 15.67 -15.72 -8.27
N ASP A 157 15.90 -14.70 -9.11
CA ASP A 157 16.72 -13.55 -8.76
C ASP A 157 15.89 -12.58 -7.91
N THR A 158 16.48 -12.17 -6.77
CA THR A 158 15.93 -11.09 -5.94
C THR A 158 16.49 -9.74 -6.40
N ALA A 159 15.93 -8.64 -5.87
CA ALA A 159 16.48 -7.30 -6.09
C ALA A 159 18.01 -7.22 -5.79
N MET A 160 18.49 -7.99 -4.81
CA MET A 160 19.92 -8.07 -4.45
C MET A 160 20.76 -8.78 -5.53
N HIS A 161 20.21 -9.80 -6.20
CA HIS A 161 20.88 -10.46 -7.33
C HIS A 161 21.02 -9.50 -8.51
N ILE A 162 19.91 -8.86 -8.90
CA ILE A 162 19.86 -7.96 -10.05
C ILE A 162 20.85 -6.81 -9.91
N VAL A 163 20.87 -6.14 -8.74
CA VAL A 163 21.76 -4.99 -8.54
C VAL A 163 23.23 -5.37 -8.67
N LEU A 164 23.62 -6.55 -8.18
CA LEU A 164 25.02 -7.00 -8.18
C LEU A 164 25.45 -7.59 -9.53
N GLU A 165 24.57 -8.30 -10.23
CA GLU A 165 24.84 -8.73 -11.60
C GLU A 165 25.03 -7.53 -12.53
N ARG A 166 24.17 -6.50 -12.41
CA ARG A 166 24.28 -5.28 -13.21
C ARG A 166 25.39 -4.34 -12.75
N GLN A 167 25.78 -4.34 -11.48
CA GLN A 167 26.91 -3.54 -11.02
C GLN A 167 28.19 -3.88 -11.79
N GLN A 168 28.39 -5.16 -12.12
CA GLN A 168 29.51 -5.59 -12.96
C GLN A 168 29.42 -5.06 -14.40
N LEU A 169 28.21 -4.83 -14.91
CA LEU A 169 27.94 -4.33 -16.26
C LEU A 169 27.97 -2.80 -16.35
N MET A 170 27.49 -2.08 -15.32
CA MET A 170 27.47 -0.61 -15.29
C MET A 170 28.86 0.02 -15.09
N SER A 171 29.82 -0.70 -14.50
CA SER A 171 31.23 -0.27 -14.48
C SER A 171 31.86 -0.22 -15.88
N ILE A 172 31.20 -0.77 -16.92
CA ILE A 172 31.68 -0.78 -18.31
C ILE A 172 30.97 0.30 -19.16
N MET A 173 29.82 0.83 -18.72
CA MET A 173 28.97 1.73 -19.52
C MET A 173 28.66 3.05 -18.79
N ALA A 174 29.67 3.66 -18.17
CA ALA A 174 29.52 5.02 -17.65
C ALA A 174 29.45 6.00 -18.83
N GLU A 175 28.25 6.23 -19.36
CA GLU A 175 27.93 7.44 -20.12
C GLU A 175 26.40 7.68 -20.13
N GLU A 176 26.05 8.90 -19.71
CA GLU A 176 24.84 9.68 -20.05
C GLU A 176 23.51 9.35 -19.35
N GLN A 177 23.25 10.04 -18.23
CA GLN A 177 22.18 11.07 -18.13
C GLN A 177 22.16 11.70 -16.73
N GLU A 178 22.84 12.84 -16.59
CA GLU A 178 22.65 13.76 -15.46
C GLU A 178 21.34 14.54 -15.67
N MET A 179 20.33 14.32 -14.83
CA MET A 179 19.21 15.27 -14.65
C MET A 179 18.66 15.19 -13.22
N GLY A 180 18.87 16.26 -12.44
CA GLY A 180 18.04 16.61 -11.28
C GLY A 180 18.65 16.38 -9.90
N GLU A 181 19.57 17.25 -9.48
CA GLU A 181 20.12 17.27 -8.12
C GLU A 181 19.11 17.84 -7.09
N GLY A 182 18.44 16.95 -6.37
CA GLY A 182 18.01 17.19 -4.98
C GLY A 182 19.03 16.56 -4.01
N PRO A 183 18.99 16.85 -2.70
CA PRO A 183 19.87 16.22 -1.71
C PRO A 183 19.52 14.73 -1.57
N SER A 184 20.02 13.92 -2.49
CA SER A 184 19.75 12.49 -2.58
C SER A 184 20.40 11.75 -1.42
N LEU A 185 19.83 10.63 -0.99
CA LEU A 185 20.42 9.80 0.07
C LEU A 185 21.82 9.30 -0.31
N PHE A 186 22.16 9.27 -1.61
CA PHE A 186 23.53 9.11 -2.10
C PHE A 186 24.50 10.12 -1.48
N SER A 187 24.11 11.39 -1.38
CA SER A 187 24.89 12.42 -0.67
C SER A 187 24.98 12.17 0.83
N LYS A 188 23.95 11.58 1.47
CA LYS A 188 23.97 11.20 2.90
C LYS A 188 24.85 9.98 3.17
N LEU A 189 24.80 8.96 2.31
CA LEU A 189 25.69 7.79 2.38
C LEU A 189 27.14 8.21 2.13
N LYS A 190 27.39 9.08 1.13
CA LYS A 190 28.71 9.68 0.87
C LYS A 190 29.20 10.52 2.06
N ALA A 191 28.31 11.30 2.69
CA ALA A 191 28.62 12.15 3.85
C ALA A 191 28.78 11.38 5.17
N SER A 192 28.30 10.14 5.26
CA SER A 192 28.43 9.32 6.48
C SER A 192 29.88 8.98 6.84
N GLY A 193 30.86 9.30 5.98
CA GLY A 193 32.29 9.24 6.30
C GLY A 193 32.85 7.83 6.53
N PHE A 194 32.02 6.78 6.39
CA PHE A 194 32.42 5.39 6.58
C PHE A 194 33.19 4.80 5.40
N LEU A 195 33.24 5.52 4.28
CA LEU A 195 33.77 5.06 2.99
C LEU A 195 34.87 6.03 2.57
N GLY A 196 36.09 5.83 3.08
CA GLY A 196 37.25 6.61 2.64
C GLY A 196 37.43 6.48 1.13
N ASN A 197 37.64 7.58 0.40
CA ASN A 197 38.02 7.73 -1.03
C ASN A 197 37.49 6.73 -2.09
N VAL A 198 36.48 5.90 -1.79
CA VAL A 198 35.90 4.95 -2.73
C VAL A 198 34.65 5.60 -3.31
N GLU A 199 34.69 5.91 -4.60
CA GLU A 199 33.49 6.26 -5.37
C GLU A 199 32.56 5.04 -5.38
N LEU A 200 31.53 5.02 -4.52
CA LEU A 200 30.48 4.02 -4.66
C LEU A 200 29.65 4.34 -5.89
N ASN A 201 29.55 3.38 -6.80
CA ASN A 201 28.56 3.43 -7.86
C ASN A 201 27.14 3.26 -7.27
N VAL A 202 26.13 3.73 -8.00
CA VAL A 202 24.72 3.68 -7.57
C VAL A 202 24.29 2.26 -7.19
N GLY A 203 24.79 1.25 -7.91
CA GLY A 203 24.54 -0.16 -7.61
C GLY A 203 25.03 -0.60 -6.22
N ALA A 204 26.26 -0.24 -5.83
CA ALA A 204 26.76 -0.53 -4.47
C ALA A 204 25.89 0.12 -3.40
N ALA A 205 25.46 1.37 -3.62
CA ALA A 205 24.60 2.07 -2.68
C ALA A 205 23.23 1.38 -2.56
N ILE A 206 22.63 0.95 -3.67
CA ILE A 206 21.34 0.24 -3.67
C ILE A 206 21.51 -1.10 -2.96
N ALA A 207 22.59 -1.84 -3.23
CA ALA A 207 22.88 -3.11 -2.56
C ALA A 207 23.05 -2.94 -1.04
N CYS A 208 23.75 -1.89 -0.60
CA CYS A 208 23.89 -1.58 0.83
C CYS A 208 22.54 -1.23 1.47
N PHE A 209 21.72 -0.44 0.77
CA PHE A 209 20.38 -0.09 1.24
C PHE A 209 19.47 -1.33 1.35
N LEU A 210 19.42 -2.17 0.31
CA LEU A 210 18.65 -3.42 0.34
C LEU A 210 19.12 -4.35 1.46
N ALA A 211 20.43 -4.50 1.65
CA ALA A 211 20.99 -5.28 2.76
C ALA A 211 20.59 -4.72 4.14
N GLN A 212 20.53 -3.39 4.28
CA GLN A 212 20.04 -2.73 5.48
C GLN A 212 18.52 -2.93 5.68
N GLU A 213 17.74 -3.05 4.61
CA GLU A 213 16.29 -3.28 4.68
C GLU A 213 15.91 -4.76 4.79
N GLY A 214 16.88 -5.65 5.03
CA GLY A 214 16.66 -7.08 5.29
C GLY A 214 16.67 -7.98 4.06
N ALA A 215 17.32 -7.56 2.96
CA ALA A 215 17.56 -8.44 1.82
C ALA A 215 18.46 -9.62 2.22
N ASP A 216 18.08 -10.84 1.81
CA ASP A 216 18.88 -12.03 2.05
C ASP A 216 20.07 -12.10 1.09
N ILE A 217 21.26 -11.88 1.66
CA ILE A 217 22.53 -11.90 0.92
C ILE A 217 23.07 -13.32 0.66
N ASN A 218 22.45 -14.37 1.22
CA ASN A 218 22.88 -15.76 1.06
C ASN A 218 21.84 -16.63 0.32
N TYR A 219 20.67 -16.08 -0.02
CA TYR A 219 19.66 -16.79 -0.81
C TYR A 219 20.24 -17.19 -2.16
N ALA A 220 20.04 -18.43 -2.60
CA ALA A 220 20.54 -18.89 -3.89
C ALA A 220 19.40 -18.89 -4.92
N ASN A 221 19.61 -18.21 -6.05
CA ASN A 221 18.67 -18.20 -7.18
C ASN A 221 18.54 -19.57 -7.86
N HIS A 222 17.75 -19.69 -8.94
CA HIS A 222 17.58 -20.95 -9.67
C HIS A 222 18.88 -21.46 -10.32
N ARG A 223 19.90 -20.60 -10.46
CA ARG A 223 21.25 -20.97 -10.94
C ARG A 223 22.16 -21.46 -9.81
N GLY A 224 21.68 -21.50 -8.57
CA GLY A 224 22.44 -21.90 -7.39
C GLY A 224 23.50 -20.88 -6.95
N LYS A 225 23.38 -19.62 -7.38
CA LYS A 225 24.30 -18.53 -7.00
C LYS A 225 23.62 -17.64 -5.98
N SER A 226 24.34 -17.29 -4.92
CA SER A 226 23.91 -16.23 -4.00
C SER A 226 24.29 -14.84 -4.53
N PRO A 227 23.69 -13.75 -4.02
CA PRO A 227 24.06 -12.41 -4.45
C PRO A 227 25.55 -12.12 -4.24
N LEU A 228 26.13 -12.63 -3.15
CA LEU A 228 27.56 -12.43 -2.86
C LEU A 228 28.48 -13.19 -3.81
N ASP A 229 28.02 -14.31 -4.39
CA ASP A 229 28.79 -15.06 -5.41
C ASP A 229 28.88 -14.29 -6.74
N LEU A 230 27.99 -13.30 -6.94
CA LEU A 230 27.98 -12.41 -8.09
C LEU A 230 28.91 -11.21 -7.91
N ILE A 231 29.75 -11.14 -6.87
CA ILE A 231 30.67 -10.02 -6.65
C ILE A 231 32.11 -10.49 -6.78
N ALA A 232 32.88 -9.86 -7.69
CA ALA A 232 34.32 -10.11 -7.81
C ALA A 232 35.15 -9.33 -6.77
N ASP A 233 34.73 -8.11 -6.40
CA ASP A 233 35.47 -7.27 -5.45
C ASP A 233 35.12 -7.61 -4.00
N GLY A 234 36.06 -8.25 -3.30
CA GLY A 234 35.93 -8.61 -1.88
C GLY A 234 35.65 -7.42 -0.94
N ARG A 235 35.98 -6.18 -1.32
CA ARG A 235 35.67 -4.99 -0.51
C ARG A 235 34.18 -4.71 -0.46
N ILE A 236 33.48 -4.82 -1.61
CA ILE A 236 32.04 -4.60 -1.70
C ILE A 236 31.30 -5.68 -0.89
N VAL A 237 31.78 -6.94 -0.95
CA VAL A 237 31.27 -8.03 -0.13
C VAL A 237 31.33 -7.69 1.37
N GLN A 238 32.47 -7.16 1.85
CA GLN A 238 32.61 -6.76 3.26
C GLN A 238 31.68 -5.61 3.63
N ILE A 239 31.54 -4.60 2.76
CA ILE A 239 30.64 -3.47 2.99
C ILE A 239 29.19 -3.99 3.13
N ILE A 240 28.71 -4.78 2.18
CA ILE A 240 27.34 -5.33 2.20
C ILE A 240 27.10 -6.16 3.47
N LYS A 241 28.06 -7.00 3.86
CA LYS A 241 27.97 -7.79 5.10
C LYS A 241 27.85 -6.89 6.33
N ASN A 242 28.61 -5.80 6.40
CA ASN A 242 28.54 -4.85 7.51
C ASN A 242 27.17 -4.15 7.57
N PHE A 243 26.58 -3.78 6.43
CA PHE A 243 25.24 -3.19 6.39
C PHE A 243 24.13 -4.20 6.77
N SER A 244 24.27 -5.46 6.36
CA SER A 244 23.36 -6.53 6.77
C SER A 244 23.44 -6.82 8.28
N GLN A 245 24.63 -6.73 8.88
CA GLN A 245 24.78 -6.86 10.33
C GLN A 245 24.05 -5.75 11.09
N LYS A 246 24.13 -4.50 10.61
CA LYS A 246 23.39 -3.39 11.21
C LYS A 246 21.89 -3.62 11.24
N PHE A 247 21.30 -4.19 10.20
CA PHE A 247 19.89 -4.57 10.24
C PHE A 247 19.57 -5.56 11.37
N ARG A 248 20.43 -6.57 11.58
CA ARG A 248 20.27 -7.52 12.70
C ARG A 248 20.41 -6.83 14.04
N ASP A 249 21.37 -5.92 14.17
CA ASP A 249 21.58 -5.16 15.41
C ASP A 249 20.44 -4.18 15.68
N GLU A 250 19.85 -3.57 14.64
CA GLU A 250 18.65 -2.73 14.70
C GLU A 250 17.42 -3.55 15.11
N GLN A 251 17.27 -4.78 14.63
CA GLN A 251 16.22 -5.68 15.12
C GLN A 251 16.40 -6.04 16.60
N ILE A 252 17.61 -6.43 17.02
CA ILE A 252 17.92 -6.80 18.40
C ILE A 252 17.74 -5.61 19.36
N SER A 253 18.09 -4.39 18.93
CA SER A 253 17.88 -3.18 19.73
C SER A 253 16.42 -2.73 19.76
N SER A 254 15.67 -2.91 18.66
CA SER A 254 14.22 -2.64 18.63
C SER A 254 13.40 -3.57 19.52
N ASP A 255 13.88 -4.79 19.78
CA ASP A 255 13.29 -5.69 20.78
C ASP A 255 13.56 -5.25 22.24
N SER A 256 14.47 -4.30 22.48
CA SER A 256 14.82 -3.78 23.81
C SER A 256 14.23 -2.39 24.14
N SER A 257 13.76 -1.66 23.14
CA SER A 257 13.13 -0.34 23.29
C SER A 257 11.67 -0.39 22.83
N VAL A 258 10.74 -0.15 23.75
CA VAL A 258 9.29 -0.05 23.54
C VAL A 258 8.97 0.63 22.19
N VAL A 259 8.55 -0.17 21.22
CA VAL A 259 8.27 0.26 19.85
C VAL A 259 6.89 0.92 19.80
N THR A 260 6.85 2.20 19.44
CA THR A 260 5.70 2.79 18.75
C THR A 260 5.65 2.17 17.35
N CYS A 261 4.92 1.06 17.22
CA CYS A 261 4.86 0.30 15.98
C CYS A 261 3.72 0.84 15.10
N SER A 262 4.08 1.54 14.02
CA SER A 262 3.20 1.72 12.87
C SER A 262 2.88 0.32 12.32
N LEU A 263 1.64 -0.10 12.48
CA LEU A 263 1.11 -1.38 11.97
C LEU A 263 1.38 -1.51 10.47
N ARG A 264 2.42 -2.27 10.08
CA ARG A 264 2.51 -2.88 8.74
C ARG A 264 1.42 -3.95 8.70
N ARG A 265 0.35 -3.72 7.93
CA ARG A 265 -0.65 -4.75 7.63
C ARG A 265 -0.02 -5.83 6.76
N VAL A 266 0.35 -6.94 7.36
CA VAL A 266 0.52 -8.21 6.65
C VAL A 266 -0.64 -9.10 7.05
N HIS A 267 -1.50 -9.42 6.08
CA HIS A 267 -2.48 -10.49 6.21
C HIS A 267 -1.79 -11.82 5.95
N THR A 268 -1.50 -12.60 7.00
CA THR A 268 -1.37 -14.05 6.89
C THR A 268 -1.96 -14.75 8.13
N THR A 269 -2.65 -15.86 7.88
CA THR A 269 -3.44 -16.71 8.80
C THR A 269 -2.56 -17.76 9.53
N PRO A 270 -3.10 -18.50 10.54
CA PRO A 270 -2.37 -18.85 11.76
C PRO A 270 -1.76 -20.25 11.76
N ASN A 271 -0.71 -20.43 12.57
CA ASN A 271 -0.53 -21.49 13.58
C ASN A 271 0.94 -21.60 13.97
N THR A 272 1.26 -21.46 15.26
CA THR A 272 2.02 -22.43 16.08
C THR A 272 2.11 -21.87 17.51
N MET A 273 1.67 -22.66 18.48
CA MET A 273 1.77 -22.39 19.91
C MET A 273 3.20 -22.60 20.42
N THR A 274 3.75 -21.62 21.11
CA THR A 274 4.80 -21.84 22.13
C THR A 274 4.53 -20.92 23.32
N ASN A 275 4.12 -21.54 24.42
CA ASN A 275 4.05 -20.92 25.74
C ASN A 275 5.46 -20.54 26.21
N LEU A 276 5.69 -19.27 26.53
CA LEU A 276 6.75 -18.88 27.46
C LEU A 276 6.19 -17.83 28.42
N SER A 277 6.02 -18.25 29.68
CA SER A 277 5.57 -17.43 30.80
C SER A 277 6.74 -16.65 31.40
N VAL A 278 6.68 -15.33 31.39
CA VAL A 278 7.49 -14.45 32.24
C VAL A 278 6.58 -13.35 32.82
N ALA A 279 6.47 -13.29 34.15
CA ALA A 279 5.74 -12.27 34.89
C ALA A 279 6.47 -10.92 34.76
N SER A 280 5.85 -9.92 34.12
CA SER A 280 4.92 -8.93 34.70
C SER A 280 5.59 -7.59 35.04
N MET A 281 5.83 -6.78 34.02
CA MET A 281 5.60 -5.33 34.09
C MET A 281 4.35 -5.05 33.26
N ALA A 282 3.37 -4.33 33.81
CA ALA A 282 2.01 -4.26 33.28
C ALA A 282 1.97 -3.53 31.92
N ALA A 283 2.09 -4.29 30.84
CA ALA A 283 1.90 -3.78 29.49
C ALA A 283 0.42 -3.38 29.27
N PRO A 284 0.14 -2.29 28.54
CA PRO A 284 -1.21 -1.97 28.12
C PRO A 284 -1.75 -3.12 27.27
N SER A 285 -2.95 -3.58 27.63
CA SER A 285 -3.62 -4.72 27.00
C SER A 285 -4.89 -4.26 26.31
N GLU A 286 -5.30 -5.00 25.28
CA GLU A 286 -6.45 -4.64 24.47
C GLU A 286 -7.75 -4.75 25.28
N CYS A 287 -8.51 -3.65 25.32
CA CYS A 287 -9.83 -3.64 25.95
C CYS A 287 -10.82 -4.45 25.11
N LEU A 288 -11.46 -5.47 25.69
CA LEU A 288 -12.42 -6.33 24.99
C LEU A 288 -13.70 -5.61 24.52
N VAL A 289 -13.88 -4.33 24.85
CA VAL A 289 -15.05 -3.53 24.45
C VAL A 289 -14.71 -2.53 23.35
N CYS A 290 -13.62 -1.76 23.50
CA CYS A 290 -13.23 -0.76 22.50
C CYS A 290 -12.08 -1.19 21.58
N SER A 291 -11.45 -2.34 21.84
CA SER A 291 -10.28 -2.86 21.09
C SER A 291 -9.06 -1.91 21.13
N GLU A 292 -9.03 -0.96 22.05
CA GLU A 292 -7.91 -0.04 22.27
C GLU A 292 -6.95 -0.59 23.33
N LEU A 293 -5.65 -0.34 23.14
CA LEU A 293 -4.62 -0.68 24.11
C LEU A 293 -4.72 0.25 25.33
N ALA A 294 -5.08 -0.30 26.48
CA ALA A 294 -5.22 0.47 27.72
C ALA A 294 -4.77 -0.32 28.94
N LEU A 295 -4.59 0.37 30.06
CA LEU A 295 -4.44 -0.29 31.35
C LEU A 295 -5.80 -0.81 31.80
N LEU A 296 -5.94 -2.14 31.85
CA LEU A 296 -7.21 -2.78 32.15
C LEU A 296 -7.56 -2.69 33.64
N ILE A 297 -8.86 -2.53 33.91
CA ILE A 297 -9.44 -2.42 35.24
C ILE A 297 -9.73 -3.81 35.81
N HIS A 298 -9.30 -4.02 37.05
CA HIS A 298 -9.61 -5.21 37.82
C HIS A 298 -11.03 -5.17 38.38
N PHE A 299 -11.80 -6.22 38.10
CA PHE A 299 -13.14 -6.42 38.65
C PHE A 299 -13.15 -7.34 39.86
N ILE A 300 -13.82 -6.93 40.93
CA ILE A 300 -14.06 -7.75 42.12
C ILE A 300 -15.52 -8.23 42.10
N PRO A 301 -15.80 -9.51 42.41
CA PRO A 301 -14.89 -10.55 42.94
C PRO A 301 -14.20 -11.42 41.87
N CYS A 302 -14.51 -11.26 40.59
CA CYS A 302 -14.10 -12.21 39.56
C CYS A 302 -12.63 -12.11 39.10
N GLN A 303 -11.89 -11.11 39.57
CA GLN A 303 -10.48 -10.85 39.28
C GLN A 303 -10.15 -10.76 37.76
N HIS A 304 -11.15 -10.51 36.93
CA HIS A 304 -10.93 -10.30 35.51
C HIS A 304 -10.51 -8.86 35.24
N SER A 305 -9.42 -8.71 34.48
CA SER A 305 -8.96 -7.44 33.93
C SER A 305 -9.09 -7.50 32.42
N ILE A 306 -10.18 -6.95 31.89
CA ILE A 306 -10.62 -7.19 30.50
C ILE A 306 -11.05 -5.92 29.76
N VAL A 307 -11.24 -4.82 30.47
CA VAL A 307 -11.71 -3.56 29.87
C VAL A 307 -10.96 -2.36 30.43
N CYS A 308 -10.86 -1.30 29.62
CA CYS A 308 -10.28 -0.02 30.03
C CYS A 308 -11.16 0.71 31.05
N GLU A 309 -10.61 1.77 31.67
CA GLU A 309 -11.32 2.59 32.65
C GLU A 309 -12.67 3.10 32.14
N GLU A 310 -12.70 3.69 30.95
CA GLU A 310 -13.89 4.30 30.37
C GLU A 310 -14.99 3.27 30.09
N CYS A 311 -14.63 2.15 29.48
CA CYS A 311 -15.55 1.04 29.23
C CYS A 311 -16.07 0.42 30.55
N SER A 312 -15.25 0.41 31.61
CA SER A 312 -15.64 -0.14 32.90
C SER A 312 -16.73 0.66 33.61
N ARG A 313 -16.80 2.00 33.42
CA ARG A 313 -17.68 2.89 34.21
C ARG A 313 -19.14 2.45 34.20
N ARG A 314 -19.64 2.00 33.04
CA ARG A 314 -21.05 1.61 32.85
C ARG A 314 -21.34 0.13 33.10
N MET A 315 -20.32 -0.70 33.35
CA MET A 315 -20.50 -2.14 33.54
C MET A 315 -20.99 -2.48 34.94
N LYS A 316 -22.06 -3.29 35.00
CA LYS A 316 -22.60 -3.87 36.25
C LYS A 316 -22.26 -5.36 36.39
N LYS A 317 -21.94 -6.04 35.29
CA LYS A 317 -21.54 -7.46 35.25
C LYS A 317 -20.29 -7.61 34.39
N CYS A 318 -19.42 -8.55 34.75
CA CYS A 318 -18.24 -8.88 33.97
C CYS A 318 -18.66 -9.62 32.69
N ILE A 319 -18.27 -9.15 31.50
CA ILE A 319 -18.65 -9.80 30.24
C ILE A 319 -18.07 -11.21 30.07
N LYS A 320 -16.94 -11.50 30.74
CA LYS A 320 -16.27 -12.81 30.64
C LYS A 320 -16.93 -13.90 31.49
N CYS A 321 -17.36 -13.58 32.71
CA CYS A 321 -17.94 -14.56 33.64
C CYS A 321 -19.37 -14.26 34.09
N GLN A 322 -19.96 -13.17 33.61
CA GLN A 322 -21.32 -12.71 33.92
C GLN A 322 -21.61 -12.42 35.41
N VAL A 323 -20.57 -12.45 36.27
CA VAL A 323 -20.67 -12.10 37.70
C VAL A 323 -20.85 -10.59 37.88
N THR A 324 -21.73 -10.20 38.80
CA THR A 324 -21.96 -8.79 39.18
C THR A 324 -20.70 -8.17 39.78
N ILE A 325 -20.28 -7.02 39.25
CA ILE A 325 -19.07 -6.32 39.66
C ILE A 325 -19.40 -5.46 40.88
N THR A 326 -18.72 -5.71 42.00
CA THR A 326 -18.91 -4.94 43.25
C THR A 326 -17.90 -3.82 43.41
N LYS A 327 -16.67 -4.01 42.92
CA LYS A 327 -15.62 -2.98 42.91
C LYS A 327 -14.81 -3.02 41.62
N LYS A 328 -14.30 -1.85 41.23
CA LYS A 328 -13.50 -1.62 40.01
C LYS A 328 -12.21 -0.92 40.42
N LEU A 329 -11.07 -1.59 40.26
CA LEU A 329 -9.77 -1.10 40.70
C LEU A 329 -8.84 -0.86 39.52
N LYS A 330 -8.15 0.27 39.51
CA LYS A 330 -7.01 0.50 38.62
C LYS A 330 -5.80 -0.33 39.07
N GLN A 331 -4.76 -0.38 38.24
CA GLN A 331 -3.50 -1.07 38.58
C GLN A 331 -2.84 -0.51 39.85
N ASP A 332 -3.02 0.79 40.13
CA ASP A 332 -2.54 1.45 41.35
C ASP A 332 -3.48 1.26 42.56
N SER A 333 -4.42 0.32 42.49
CA SER A 333 -5.41 0.02 43.54
C SER A 333 -6.38 1.17 43.89
N THR A 334 -6.49 2.19 43.06
CA THR A 334 -7.49 3.26 43.20
C THR A 334 -8.86 2.84 42.66
N GLU A 335 -9.94 3.17 43.37
CA GLU A 335 -11.31 2.84 42.96
C GLU A 335 -11.79 3.78 41.84
N VAL A 336 -12.39 3.21 40.78
CA VAL A 336 -12.93 3.99 39.65
C VAL A 336 -14.29 4.60 40.06
N GLU A 337 -14.34 5.91 40.22
CA GLU A 337 -15.58 6.63 40.55
C GLU A 337 -16.66 6.41 39.48
N CYS A 338 -17.86 6.04 39.92
CA CYS A 338 -19.05 5.93 39.09
C CYS A 338 -19.94 7.14 39.37
N SER A 339 -19.85 8.19 38.56
CA SER A 339 -20.73 9.36 38.69
C SER A 339 -21.60 9.56 37.44
N PRO A 340 -22.89 9.93 37.62
CA PRO A 340 -23.76 10.39 36.56
C PRO A 340 -23.71 11.93 36.50
N SER A 341 -23.37 12.52 35.35
CA SER A 341 -23.63 13.95 35.15
C SER A 341 -23.84 14.27 33.67
N THR A 342 -25.10 14.52 33.34
CA THR A 342 -25.59 15.29 32.19
C THR A 342 -25.12 16.74 32.29
N GLU A 343 -24.34 17.22 31.31
CA GLU A 343 -24.12 18.66 31.05
C GLU A 343 -24.05 18.94 29.53
N PRO A 344 -24.42 20.17 29.08
CA PRO A 344 -24.88 20.45 27.71
C PRO A 344 -23.77 20.56 26.64
N MET A 345 -22.54 20.19 26.98
CA MET A 345 -21.43 20.01 26.03
C MET A 345 -21.53 18.68 25.26
N ASP A 346 -22.39 17.78 25.74
CA ASP A 346 -22.50 16.39 25.29
C ASP A 346 -23.36 16.24 24.02
N GLN A 347 -24.27 17.18 23.72
CA GLN A 347 -25.14 17.06 22.54
C GLN A 347 -24.39 17.23 21.22
N ARG A 348 -23.36 18.08 21.15
CA ARG A 348 -22.54 18.22 19.92
C ARG A 348 -21.65 17.00 19.69
N LYS A 349 -20.97 16.52 20.73
CA LYS A 349 -20.19 15.27 20.66
C LYS A 349 -21.07 14.07 20.35
N LEU A 350 -22.25 13.98 20.96
CA LEU A 350 -23.23 12.94 20.68
C LEU A 350 -23.78 13.07 19.25
N MET A 351 -24.05 14.28 18.75
CA MET A 351 -24.44 14.48 17.36
C MET A 351 -23.32 14.10 16.38
N GLU A 352 -22.07 14.45 16.67
CA GLU A 352 -20.91 14.07 15.86
C GLU A 352 -20.69 12.54 15.90
N GLU A 353 -20.86 11.90 17.05
CA GLU A 353 -20.76 10.45 17.19
C GLU A 353 -21.92 9.73 16.48
N LEU A 354 -23.15 10.26 16.58
CA LEU A 354 -24.31 9.74 15.87
C LEU A 354 -24.20 9.95 14.35
N GLN A 355 -23.68 11.10 13.90
CA GLN A 355 -23.39 11.35 12.48
C GLN A 355 -22.28 10.44 11.96
N SER A 356 -21.24 10.20 12.77
CA SER A 356 -20.16 9.27 12.45
C SER A 356 -20.69 7.83 12.35
N ARG A 357 -21.51 7.38 13.32
CA ARG A 357 -22.16 6.06 13.25
C ARG A 357 -23.14 5.94 12.10
N TYR A 358 -23.92 6.98 11.83
CA TYR A 358 -24.85 7.01 10.70
C TYR A 358 -24.08 6.92 9.37
N ARG A 359 -22.98 7.65 9.22
CA ARG A 359 -22.10 7.55 8.05
C ARG A 359 -21.47 6.15 7.92
N GLN A 360 -21.00 5.56 9.01
CA GLN A 360 -20.50 4.17 9.00
C GLN A 360 -21.59 3.13 8.67
N MET A 361 -22.84 3.40 9.05
CA MET A 361 -23.99 2.58 8.66
C MET A 361 -24.33 2.77 7.19
N GLU A 362 -24.35 4.01 6.69
CA GLU A 362 -24.53 4.34 5.26
C GLU A 362 -23.45 3.67 4.40
N GLU A 363 -22.18 3.76 4.79
CA GLU A 363 -21.06 3.09 4.11
C GLU A 363 -21.19 1.56 4.06
N ARG A 364 -21.92 0.96 5.01
CA ARG A 364 -22.17 -0.49 5.03
C ARG A 364 -23.40 -0.92 4.22
N ILE A 365 -24.28 0.02 3.89
CA ILE A 365 -25.48 -0.24 3.09
C ILE A 365 -25.40 0.37 1.69
N THR A 366 -24.39 1.18 1.37
CA THR A 366 -24.16 1.70 0.02
C THR A 366 -23.49 0.66 -0.88
N CYS A 367 -23.85 0.70 -2.15
CA CYS A 367 -23.32 -0.17 -3.17
C CYS A 367 -21.81 0.11 -3.29
N PRO A 368 -20.94 -0.89 -3.14
CA PRO A 368 -19.49 -0.72 -3.20
C PRO A 368 -18.98 -0.35 -4.60
N ILE A 369 -19.87 -0.26 -5.59
CA ILE A 369 -19.55 -0.02 -7.01
C ILE A 369 -19.86 1.42 -7.39
N CYS A 370 -21.11 1.87 -7.19
CA CYS A 370 -21.51 3.24 -7.52
C CYS A 370 -21.48 4.20 -6.33
N ILE A 371 -21.49 3.69 -5.08
CA ILE A 371 -21.51 4.46 -3.82
C ILE A 371 -22.81 5.27 -3.62
N ASP A 372 -23.54 5.59 -4.69
CA ASP A 372 -24.76 6.39 -4.70
C ASP A 372 -26.03 5.62 -4.31
N ASN A 373 -26.10 4.33 -4.64
CA ASN A 373 -27.29 3.50 -4.42
C ASN A 373 -27.09 2.51 -3.28
N GLN A 374 -28.16 2.11 -2.58
CA GLN A 374 -28.07 1.11 -1.52
C GLN A 374 -27.93 -0.33 -2.05
N ILE A 375 -27.28 -1.19 -1.27
CA ILE A 375 -27.20 -2.62 -1.47
C ILE A 375 -28.59 -3.21 -1.36
N LYS A 376 -29.07 -3.78 -2.47
CA LYS A 376 -30.37 -4.46 -2.57
C LYS A 376 -30.22 -5.91 -2.99
N LEU A 377 -29.04 -6.32 -3.45
CA LEU A 377 -28.73 -7.68 -3.84
C LEU A 377 -27.49 -8.16 -3.09
N VAL A 378 -27.53 -9.40 -2.62
CA VAL A 378 -26.38 -10.11 -2.03
C VAL A 378 -26.09 -11.36 -2.85
N PHE A 379 -24.81 -11.57 -3.13
CA PHE A 379 -24.30 -12.75 -3.81
C PHE A 379 -24.04 -13.89 -2.81
N GLN A 380 -23.94 -15.13 -3.28
CA GLN A 380 -23.61 -16.29 -2.42
C GLN A 380 -22.29 -16.13 -1.63
N CYS A 381 -21.37 -15.31 -2.11
CA CYS A 381 -20.12 -15.00 -1.42
C CYS A 381 -20.27 -14.01 -0.24
N GLY A 382 -21.49 -13.54 0.06
CA GLY A 382 -21.81 -12.63 1.16
C GLY A 382 -21.65 -11.14 0.85
N HIS A 383 -21.15 -10.78 -0.33
CA HIS A 383 -21.02 -9.40 -0.79
C HIS A 383 -22.26 -8.92 -1.53
N GLY A 384 -22.54 -7.62 -1.48
CA GLY A 384 -23.74 -7.06 -2.11
C GLY A 384 -23.48 -5.87 -3.03
N SER A 385 -24.45 -5.61 -3.90
CA SER A 385 -24.50 -4.47 -4.81
C SER A 385 -25.93 -3.90 -4.89
N CYS A 386 -26.09 -2.72 -5.49
CA CYS A 386 -27.40 -2.27 -5.94
C CYS A 386 -27.87 -3.10 -7.15
N LEU A 387 -29.15 -2.98 -7.52
CA LEU A 387 -29.73 -3.68 -8.68
C LEU A 387 -29.02 -3.35 -9.98
N GLU A 388 -28.88 -2.06 -10.29
CA GLU A 388 -28.29 -1.57 -11.55
C GLU A 388 -26.84 -2.05 -11.74
N CYS A 389 -26.00 -1.91 -10.71
CA CYS A 389 -24.62 -2.38 -10.80
C CYS A 389 -24.50 -3.91 -10.85
N SER A 390 -25.53 -4.67 -10.46
CA SER A 390 -25.50 -6.14 -10.45
C SER A 390 -25.73 -6.77 -11.82
N GLU A 391 -26.46 -6.09 -12.70
CA GLU A 391 -26.89 -6.62 -14.00
C GLU A 391 -25.70 -6.96 -14.91
N ALA A 392 -24.64 -6.15 -14.85
CA ALA A 392 -23.44 -6.34 -15.66
C ALA A 392 -22.36 -7.25 -15.02
N LEU A 393 -22.56 -7.72 -13.79
CA LEU A 393 -21.52 -8.48 -13.07
C LEU A 393 -21.70 -9.99 -13.26
N THR A 394 -20.66 -10.65 -13.77
CA THR A 394 -20.55 -12.13 -13.78
C THR A 394 -19.70 -12.66 -12.62
N VAL A 395 -18.92 -11.78 -11.99
CA VAL A 395 -17.98 -12.08 -10.89
C VAL A 395 -18.12 -11.01 -9.80
N CYS A 396 -18.02 -11.42 -8.53
CA CYS A 396 -18.13 -10.51 -7.39
C CYS A 396 -16.97 -9.50 -7.40
N PRO A 397 -17.24 -8.18 -7.33
CA PRO A 397 -16.20 -7.15 -7.39
C PRO A 397 -15.34 -7.09 -6.12
N ILE A 398 -15.78 -7.69 -5.01
CA ILE A 398 -15.04 -7.69 -3.74
C ILE A 398 -14.17 -8.94 -3.61
N CYS A 399 -14.72 -10.14 -3.77
CA CYS A 399 -13.97 -11.39 -3.54
C CYS A 399 -13.66 -12.20 -4.80
N ARG A 400 -14.01 -11.70 -5.99
CA ARG A 400 -13.68 -12.30 -7.29
C ARG A 400 -14.22 -13.72 -7.52
N GLN A 401 -15.23 -14.14 -6.77
CA GLN A 401 -15.94 -15.40 -6.99
C GLN A 401 -17.05 -15.22 -8.05
N ALA A 402 -17.26 -16.22 -8.91
CA ALA A 402 -18.34 -16.20 -9.90
C ALA A 402 -19.71 -16.04 -9.23
N ILE A 403 -20.53 -15.12 -9.73
CA ILE A 403 -21.87 -14.86 -9.19
C ILE A 403 -22.82 -15.92 -9.72
N ARG A 404 -23.17 -16.89 -8.87
CA ARG A 404 -24.08 -17.99 -9.21
C ARG A 404 -25.54 -17.63 -8.95
N ASP A 405 -25.82 -17.00 -7.82
CA ASP A 405 -27.15 -16.50 -7.46
C ASP A 405 -27.08 -15.05 -6.95
N ARG A 406 -28.17 -14.31 -7.20
CA ARG A 406 -28.40 -12.97 -6.69
C ARG A 406 -29.64 -13.00 -5.80
N ILE A 407 -29.44 -12.78 -4.51
CA ILE A 407 -30.51 -12.79 -3.52
C ILE A 407 -30.90 -11.35 -3.24
N GLN A 408 -32.14 -10.97 -3.54
CA GLN A 408 -32.64 -9.65 -3.21
C GLN A 408 -32.88 -9.56 -1.71
N ILE A 409 -32.24 -8.58 -1.07
CA ILE A 409 -32.42 -8.26 0.34
C ILE A 409 -33.21 -6.96 0.43
N PHE A 410 -34.25 -6.96 1.27
CA PHE A 410 -35.26 -5.92 1.46
C PHE A 410 -36.29 -5.80 0.31
N VAL A 411 -37.57 -6.02 0.67
CA VAL A 411 -38.78 -5.75 -0.15
C VAL A 411 -39.34 -4.39 0.24
#